data_AF-A0AAV9XUS8-F1
#
_entry.id   AF-A0AAV9XUS8-F1
#
_cell.length_a   1.000
_cell.length_b   1.000
_cell.length_c   1.000
_cell.angle_alpha   90.00
_cell.angle_beta   90.00
_cell.angle_gamma   90.00
#
_symmetry.space_group_name_H-M   'P 1'
#
loop_
_entity.id
_entity.type
_entity.pdbx_description
1 polymer ?
#
loop_
_entity_poly.entity_id
_entity_poly.type
_entity_poly.pdbx_seq_one_letter_code
_entity_poly.pdbx_strand_id
1 'polypeptide(L)'
;MACSKYEYIREYESPDKILKNCWFVIRVDGHSFHEFTRDHDYNKPNDKDGLDLMNRCAENVMKSLGDIVISYGQSDEYRRRTDLWGRRANKILTHVVSLFTSSFVMFWGNYFPQKKLKYPPTFDGRVVVYPTDEDIRTYLSWRQVDCHINNLYNTCFWSLVSIKNMSEREATDKLKFTVSSDKNEMLFSEFGINYNSISAQFRKGTLLYRPRPRDRKSRKEYILMKSNKIEKSSEVSKLDKKSADEFLHLNPTWNENGNVTVIKSILKCYDDIIQDAFWNNNEYLLK
;
A
#
# COMPACT_ATOMS: atom_id res chain seq x y z
N MET A 1 29.45 37.19 1.04
CA MET A 1 28.82 36.03 0.37
C MET A 1 28.41 36.48 -1.02
N ALA A 2 28.91 35.82 -2.06
CA ALA A 2 28.60 36.19 -3.45
C ALA A 2 27.19 35.72 -3.80
N CYS A 3 26.19 36.54 -3.51
CA CYS A 3 24.89 36.41 -4.16
C CYS A 3 25.09 36.69 -5.65
N SER A 4 25.03 35.64 -6.44
CA SER A 4 25.15 35.68 -7.90
C SER A 4 24.08 36.61 -8.48
N LYS A 5 24.40 37.39 -9.51
CA LYS A 5 23.42 38.23 -10.26
C LYS A 5 22.21 37.46 -10.80
N TYR A 6 22.23 36.14 -10.74
CA TYR A 6 21.18 35.24 -11.20
C TYR A 6 20.28 34.70 -10.07
N GLU A 7 20.55 35.04 -8.80
CA GLU A 7 19.83 34.45 -7.65
C GLU A 7 18.34 34.83 -7.59
N TYR A 8 17.95 35.96 -8.20
CA TYR A 8 16.56 36.41 -8.28
C TYR A 8 15.62 35.37 -8.94
N ILE A 9 16.15 34.47 -9.78
CA ILE A 9 15.35 33.42 -10.44
C ILE A 9 14.73 32.45 -9.41
N ARG A 10 15.32 32.30 -8.23
CA ARG A 10 14.77 31.44 -7.16
C ARG A 10 13.42 31.95 -6.63
N GLU A 11 13.12 33.24 -6.77
CA GLU A 11 11.86 33.83 -6.29
C GLU A 11 10.64 33.37 -7.10
N TYR A 12 10.84 32.83 -8.31
CA TYR A 12 9.77 32.23 -9.12
C TYR A 12 9.32 30.85 -8.60
N GLU A 13 10.07 30.23 -7.68
CA GLU A 13 9.64 28.97 -7.06
C GLU A 13 8.41 29.20 -6.18
N SER A 14 7.27 28.61 -6.57
CA SER A 14 6.03 28.73 -5.82
C SER A 14 6.07 27.90 -4.53
N PRO A 15 5.60 28.43 -3.40
CA PRO A 15 5.54 27.67 -2.15
C PRO A 15 4.51 26.53 -2.26
N ASP A 16 4.91 25.32 -1.88
CA ASP A 16 4.14 24.08 -2.04
C ASP A 16 3.86 23.37 -0.70
N LYS A 17 3.67 24.13 0.38
CA LYS A 17 3.51 23.56 1.73
C LYS A 17 2.10 23.02 1.98
N ILE A 18 2.02 21.78 2.44
CA ILE A 18 0.77 21.13 2.86
C ILE A 18 0.30 21.72 4.20
N LEU A 19 -1.00 22.01 4.29
CA LEU A 19 -1.66 22.55 5.50
C LEU A 19 -1.34 21.71 6.75
N LYS A 20 -1.02 22.37 7.86
CA LYS A 20 -0.70 21.71 9.13
C LYS A 20 -1.96 21.09 9.76
N ASN A 21 -1.76 20.07 10.60
CA ASN A 21 -2.83 19.35 11.31
C ASN A 21 -3.87 18.64 10.43
N CYS A 22 -3.59 18.52 9.13
CA CYS A 22 -4.39 17.76 8.18
C CYS A 22 -3.66 16.48 7.77
N TRP A 23 -4.45 15.46 7.46
CA TRP A 23 -4.02 14.32 6.68
C TRP A 23 -3.65 14.76 5.27
N PHE A 24 -2.73 14.03 4.66
CA PHE A 24 -2.60 14.06 3.22
C PHE A 24 -2.37 12.64 2.71
N VAL A 25 -2.75 12.42 1.47
CA VAL A 25 -2.63 11.15 0.78
C VAL A 25 -1.79 11.37 -0.45
N ILE A 26 -0.92 10.41 -0.78
CA ILE A 26 -0.20 10.41 -2.05
C ILE A 26 -0.68 9.22 -2.85
N ARG A 27 -1.54 9.49 -3.81
CA ARG A 27 -1.96 8.43 -4.72
C ARG A 27 -0.89 8.26 -5.79
N VAL A 28 -0.50 7.02 -6.04
CA VAL A 28 0.44 6.62 -7.11
C VAL A 28 -0.33 5.75 -8.08
N ASP A 29 -0.52 6.20 -9.33
CA ASP A 29 -1.20 5.43 -10.36
C ASP A 29 -0.23 5.05 -11.49
N GLY A 30 -0.35 3.83 -12.02
CA GLY A 30 0.46 3.38 -13.14
C GLY A 30 0.06 4.08 -14.44
N HIS A 31 1.00 4.70 -15.13
CA HIS A 31 0.74 5.35 -16.41
C HIS A 31 0.52 4.31 -17.51
N SER A 32 -0.59 4.41 -18.25
CA SER A 32 -0.98 3.47 -19.30
C SER A 32 -0.86 2.00 -18.89
N PHE A 33 -1.20 1.69 -17.63
CA PHE A 33 -0.95 0.36 -17.06
C PHE A 33 -1.76 -0.76 -17.74
N HIS A 34 -2.83 -0.41 -18.44
CA HIS A 34 -3.56 -1.34 -19.29
C HIS A 34 -2.65 -1.93 -20.40
N GLU A 35 -1.94 -1.07 -21.12
CA GLU A 35 -0.96 -1.48 -22.14
C GLU A 35 0.21 -2.22 -21.50
N PHE A 36 0.72 -1.73 -20.36
CA PHE A 36 1.78 -2.40 -19.62
C PHE A 36 1.43 -3.85 -19.27
N THR A 37 0.25 -4.08 -18.70
CA THR A 37 -0.18 -5.42 -18.30
C THR A 37 -0.44 -6.34 -19.49
N ARG A 38 -0.94 -5.80 -20.62
CA ARG A 38 -1.10 -6.55 -21.87
C ARG A 38 0.27 -6.96 -22.43
N ASP A 39 1.18 -6.01 -22.55
CA ASP A 39 2.49 -6.24 -23.14
C ASP A 39 3.35 -7.17 -22.27
N HIS A 40 3.10 -7.26 -20.96
CA HIS A 40 3.80 -8.18 -20.05
C HIS A 40 2.98 -9.45 -19.71
N ASP A 41 1.93 -9.73 -20.48
CA ASP A 41 1.15 -10.97 -20.43
C ASP A 41 0.59 -11.27 -19.02
N TYR A 42 0.09 -10.24 -18.33
CA TYR A 42 -0.51 -10.40 -17.01
C TYR A 42 -1.77 -11.25 -17.09
N ASN A 43 -1.96 -12.09 -16.08
CA ASN A 43 -3.19 -12.85 -15.92
C ASN A 43 -4.39 -11.91 -15.77
N LYS A 44 -5.51 -12.26 -16.41
CA LYS A 44 -6.77 -11.54 -16.33
C LYS A 44 -7.81 -12.39 -15.63
N PRO A 45 -8.72 -11.81 -14.80
CA PRO A 45 -8.86 -10.38 -14.51
C PRO A 45 -7.78 -9.80 -13.59
N ASN A 46 -7.11 -10.64 -12.79
CA ASN A 46 -6.12 -10.22 -11.81
C ASN A 46 -4.85 -11.06 -11.92
N ASP A 47 -3.70 -10.41 -11.81
CA ASP A 47 -2.40 -11.08 -11.73
C ASP A 47 -1.86 -10.98 -10.29
N LYS A 48 -1.71 -12.14 -9.64
CA LYS A 48 -1.27 -12.20 -8.25
C LYS A 48 0.14 -11.66 -8.06
N ASP A 49 1.06 -12.03 -8.94
CA ASP A 49 2.47 -11.64 -8.86
C ASP A 49 2.60 -10.13 -9.11
N GLY A 50 1.81 -9.59 -10.03
CA GLY A 50 1.71 -8.16 -10.28
C GLY A 50 1.22 -7.37 -9.05
N LEU A 51 0.18 -7.86 -8.37
CA LEU A 51 -0.32 -7.24 -7.15
C LEU A 51 0.65 -7.37 -5.98
N ASP A 52 1.30 -8.52 -5.81
CA ASP A 52 2.28 -8.73 -4.76
C ASP A 52 3.56 -7.90 -4.98
N LEU A 53 3.97 -7.69 -6.24
CA LEU A 53 5.03 -6.74 -6.59
C LEU A 53 4.66 -5.31 -6.17
N MET A 54 3.45 -4.83 -6.52
CA MET A 54 2.98 -3.50 -6.10
C MET A 54 2.95 -3.36 -4.58
N ASN A 55 2.46 -4.39 -3.88
CA ASN A 55 2.45 -4.44 -2.41
C ASN A 55 3.85 -4.36 -1.83
N ARG A 56 4.83 -5.02 -2.44
CA ARG A 56 6.23 -4.95 -2.02
C ARG A 56 6.83 -3.57 -2.24
N CYS A 57 6.48 -2.89 -3.33
CA CYS A 57 6.89 -1.51 -3.57
C CYS A 57 6.33 -0.57 -2.49
N ALA A 58 5.03 -0.65 -2.21
CA ALA A 58 4.39 0.13 -1.15
C ALA A 58 5.02 -0.16 0.22
N GLU A 59 5.31 -1.43 0.54
CA GLU A 59 6.00 -1.81 1.76
C GLU A 59 7.41 -1.16 1.84
N ASN A 60 8.14 -1.09 0.73
CA ASN A 60 9.46 -0.46 0.70
C ASN A 60 9.38 1.06 0.88
N VAL A 61 8.40 1.71 0.26
CA VAL A 61 8.13 3.15 0.43
C VAL A 61 7.79 3.45 1.89
N MET A 62 6.90 2.66 2.49
CA MET A 62 6.59 2.75 3.92
C MET A 62 7.82 2.52 4.79
N LYS A 63 8.69 1.55 4.48
CA LYS A 63 9.91 1.34 5.26
C LYS A 63 10.88 2.50 5.14
N SER A 64 11.02 3.11 3.97
CA SER A 64 11.90 4.28 3.79
C SER A 64 11.33 5.52 4.50
N LEU A 65 10.01 5.73 4.39
CA LEU A 65 9.32 6.89 4.93
C LEU A 65 8.61 6.53 6.23
N GLY A 66 9.35 6.70 7.33
CA GLY A 66 8.91 6.39 8.70
C GLY A 66 7.54 6.95 9.11
N ASP A 67 7.08 8.02 8.44
CA ASP A 67 5.85 8.73 8.75
C ASP A 67 4.58 8.16 8.08
N ILE A 68 4.72 7.24 7.13
CA ILE A 68 3.58 6.58 6.47
C ILE A 68 3.00 5.53 7.42
N VAL A 69 1.75 5.71 7.87
CA VAL A 69 1.11 4.86 8.89
C VAL A 69 0.24 3.76 8.30
N ILE A 70 -0.35 4.02 7.14
CA ILE A 70 -1.29 3.15 6.43
C ILE A 70 -1.05 3.29 4.93
N SER A 71 -1.27 2.26 4.14
CA SER A 71 -1.26 2.29 2.68
C SER A 71 -2.29 1.26 2.23
N TYR A 72 -3.02 1.57 1.17
CA TYR A 72 -4.07 0.71 0.65
C TYR A 72 -3.78 0.41 -0.81
N GLY A 73 -3.38 -0.81 -1.13
CA GLY A 73 -3.11 -1.29 -2.47
C GLY A 73 -4.18 -0.85 -3.47
N GLN A 74 -3.74 0.09 -4.33
CA GLN A 74 -4.44 1.07 -5.18
C GLN A 74 -4.28 2.55 -4.72
N SER A 75 -3.46 2.90 -3.71
CA SER A 75 -3.13 4.25 -3.17
C SER A 75 -2.05 4.17 -2.05
N ASP A 76 -1.26 5.23 -1.79
CA ASP A 76 -0.35 5.33 -0.61
C ASP A 76 -0.79 6.46 0.36
N GLU A 77 -0.78 6.25 1.68
CA GLU A 77 -1.46 7.16 2.63
C GLU A 77 -0.62 7.61 3.84
N TYR A 78 -0.74 8.86 4.31
CA TYR A 78 0.20 9.46 5.27
C TYR A 78 -0.43 9.76 6.62
N ARG A 79 0.40 10.13 7.60
CA ARG A 79 0.00 10.57 8.94
C ARG A 79 -0.31 12.07 9.01
N ARG A 80 -1.29 12.44 9.85
CA ARG A 80 -1.70 13.83 10.17
C ARG A 80 -0.57 14.76 10.64
N ARG A 81 0.42 14.24 11.39
CA ARG A 81 1.49 15.01 12.04
C ARG A 81 2.87 14.59 11.52
N THR A 82 3.23 15.04 10.33
CA THR A 82 4.59 14.89 9.79
C THR A 82 5.15 16.25 9.40
N ASP A 83 6.41 16.49 9.76
CA ASP A 83 7.20 17.64 9.32
C ASP A 83 8.21 17.26 8.22
N LEU A 84 8.04 16.08 7.62
CA LEU A 84 8.92 15.55 6.57
C LEU A 84 9.16 16.61 5.49
N TRP A 85 10.44 16.97 5.30
CA TRP A 85 10.91 17.97 4.35
C TRP A 85 10.20 19.33 4.41
N GLY A 86 9.69 19.70 5.60
CA GLY A 86 8.95 20.95 5.81
C GLY A 86 7.56 20.93 5.16
N ARG A 87 6.97 19.74 4.97
CA ARG A 87 5.67 19.51 4.34
C ARG A 87 5.56 20.00 2.90
N ARG A 88 6.69 20.02 2.16
CA ARG A 88 6.70 20.39 0.73
C ARG A 88 6.11 19.28 -0.12
N ALA A 89 4.93 19.52 -0.68
CA ALA A 89 4.15 18.56 -1.44
C ALA A 89 4.98 17.94 -2.58
N ASN A 90 5.69 18.75 -3.36
CA ASN A 90 6.44 18.28 -4.51
C ASN A 90 7.62 17.39 -4.10
N LYS A 91 8.29 17.72 -2.99
CA LYS A 91 9.38 16.88 -2.47
C LYS A 91 8.88 15.52 -2.01
N ILE A 92 7.76 15.51 -1.29
CA ILE A 92 7.20 14.26 -0.79
C ILE A 92 6.71 13.41 -1.96
N LEU A 93 5.93 14.00 -2.86
CA LEU A 93 5.38 13.35 -4.04
C LEU A 93 6.47 12.74 -4.92
N THR A 94 7.46 13.55 -5.33
CA THR A 94 8.53 13.08 -6.24
C THR A 94 9.38 11.98 -5.60
N HIS A 95 9.64 12.05 -4.29
CA HIS A 95 10.39 11.00 -3.61
C HIS A 95 9.61 9.68 -3.54
N VAL A 96 8.31 9.75 -3.25
CA VAL A 96 7.44 8.57 -3.16
C VAL A 96 7.29 7.89 -4.51
N VAL A 97 6.98 8.65 -5.56
CA VAL A 97 6.83 8.11 -6.92
C VAL A 97 8.14 7.55 -7.45
N SER A 98 9.27 8.22 -7.22
CA SER A 98 10.58 7.72 -7.66
C SER A 98 11.02 6.47 -6.91
N LEU A 99 10.79 6.41 -5.60
CA LEU A 99 11.08 5.24 -4.79
C LEU A 99 10.18 4.06 -5.16
N PHE A 100 8.89 4.30 -5.40
CA PHE A 100 7.95 3.28 -5.85
C PHE A 100 8.36 2.71 -7.21
N THR A 101 8.64 3.58 -8.18
CA THR A 101 9.03 3.20 -9.55
C THR A 101 10.34 2.41 -9.56
N SER A 102 11.36 2.88 -8.83
CA SER A 102 12.64 2.19 -8.73
C SER A 102 12.51 0.84 -8.01
N SER A 103 11.69 0.77 -6.95
CA SER A 103 11.37 -0.49 -6.26
C SER A 103 10.69 -1.48 -7.20
N PHE A 104 9.78 -1.01 -8.05
CA PHE A 104 9.06 -1.85 -9.00
C PHE A 104 10.02 -2.53 -9.97
N VAL A 105 10.94 -1.76 -10.56
CA VAL A 105 11.95 -2.31 -11.47
C VAL A 105 12.93 -3.23 -10.73
N MET A 106 13.36 -2.85 -9.53
CA MET A 106 14.31 -3.61 -8.72
C MET A 106 13.75 -4.97 -8.27
N PHE A 107 12.48 -5.02 -7.88
CA PHE A 107 11.83 -6.24 -7.40
C PHE A 107 11.15 -7.05 -8.51
N TRP A 108 11.05 -6.53 -9.73
CA TRP A 108 10.40 -7.20 -10.87
C TRP A 108 10.85 -8.65 -11.02
N GLY A 109 12.16 -8.90 -11.06
CA GLY A 109 12.72 -10.25 -11.28
C GLY A 109 12.39 -11.26 -10.17
N ASN A 110 12.02 -10.79 -8.97
CA ASN A 110 11.64 -11.66 -7.86
C ASN A 110 10.22 -12.22 -8.02
N TYR A 111 9.33 -11.47 -8.69
CA TYR A 111 7.93 -11.85 -8.93
C TYR A 111 7.73 -12.41 -10.34
N PHE A 112 8.52 -11.95 -11.30
CA PHE A 112 8.46 -12.38 -12.69
C PHE A 112 9.82 -12.93 -13.16
N PRO A 113 10.28 -14.07 -12.62
CA PRO A 113 11.61 -14.61 -12.95
C PRO A 113 11.77 -14.98 -14.43
N GLN A 114 10.67 -15.34 -15.09
CA GLN A 114 10.65 -15.75 -16.50
C GLN A 114 10.28 -14.63 -17.48
N LYS A 115 9.78 -13.49 -16.99
CA LYS A 115 9.37 -12.37 -17.84
C LYS A 115 10.36 -11.23 -17.65
N LYS A 116 11.07 -10.85 -18.71
CA LYS A 116 11.87 -9.62 -18.68
C LYS A 116 10.97 -8.40 -18.83
N LEU A 117 11.32 -7.34 -18.12
CA LEU A 117 10.68 -6.05 -18.29
C LEU A 117 10.98 -5.53 -19.71
N LYS A 118 9.94 -5.35 -20.53
CA LYS A 118 10.06 -4.93 -21.93
C LYS A 118 10.42 -3.45 -22.04
N TYR A 119 9.85 -2.63 -21.16
CA TYR A 119 10.11 -1.19 -21.06
C TYR A 119 9.94 -0.69 -19.63
N PRO A 120 10.62 0.40 -19.24
CA PRO A 120 10.49 0.94 -17.89
C PRO A 120 9.05 1.41 -17.62
N PRO A 121 8.43 0.98 -16.50
CA PRO A 121 7.12 1.49 -16.10
C PRO A 121 7.27 2.92 -15.60
N THR A 122 6.21 3.70 -15.75
CA THR A 122 6.10 5.03 -15.18
C THR A 122 4.85 5.11 -14.31
N PHE A 123 4.96 5.89 -13.24
CA PHE A 123 3.88 6.12 -12.30
C PHE A 123 3.66 7.62 -12.18
N ASP A 124 2.40 8.03 -12.21
CA ASP A 124 2.02 9.37 -11.81
C ASP A 124 1.77 9.39 -10.29
N GLY A 125 1.64 10.59 -9.75
CA GLY A 125 1.06 10.68 -8.42
C GLY A 125 0.51 12.06 -8.13
N ARG A 126 -0.32 12.12 -7.09
CA ARG A 126 -0.95 13.37 -6.65
C ARG A 126 -1.06 13.41 -5.13
N VAL A 127 -0.95 14.61 -4.59
CA VAL A 127 -1.18 14.88 -3.16
C VAL A 127 -2.61 15.38 -2.97
N VAL A 128 -3.35 14.77 -2.06
CA VAL A 128 -4.69 15.22 -1.65
C VAL A 128 -4.69 15.45 -0.15
N VAL A 129 -5.31 16.53 0.33
CA VAL A 129 -5.31 16.92 1.74
C VAL A 129 -6.70 16.68 2.33
N TYR A 130 -6.76 16.02 3.48
CA TYR A 130 -7.99 15.72 4.20
C TYR A 130 -7.92 16.30 5.62
N PRO A 131 -8.86 17.19 6.01
CA PRO A 131 -8.75 17.90 7.28
C PRO A 131 -9.11 17.04 8.49
N THR A 132 -10.03 16.06 8.34
CA THR A 132 -10.54 15.27 9.47
C THR A 132 -10.22 13.79 9.36
N ASP A 133 -10.34 13.09 10.49
CA ASP A 133 -10.17 11.64 10.56
C ASP A 133 -11.34 10.91 9.85
N GLU A 134 -12.52 11.53 9.76
CA GLU A 134 -13.67 11.02 9.02
C GLU A 134 -13.44 11.08 7.50
N ASP A 135 -12.84 12.16 7.01
CA ASP A 135 -12.53 12.34 5.58
C ASP A 135 -11.56 11.27 5.07
N ILE A 136 -10.51 10.95 5.84
CA ILE A 136 -9.54 9.92 5.45
C ILE A 136 -10.15 8.51 5.48
N ARG A 137 -11.01 8.22 6.47
CA ARG A 137 -11.77 6.96 6.51
C ARG A 137 -12.73 6.84 5.32
N THR A 138 -13.41 7.92 4.97
CA THR A 138 -14.33 7.98 3.83
C THR A 138 -13.56 7.79 2.52
N TYR A 139 -12.40 8.44 2.37
CA TYR A 139 -11.51 8.24 1.23
C TYR A 139 -11.09 6.78 1.06
N LEU A 140 -10.61 6.15 2.13
CA LEU A 140 -10.21 4.74 2.16
C LEU A 140 -11.37 3.80 1.81
N SER A 141 -12.54 4.06 2.38
CA SER A 141 -13.76 3.31 2.10
C SER A 141 -14.13 3.43 0.62
N TRP A 142 -14.06 4.64 0.07
CA TRP A 142 -14.28 4.88 -1.36
C TRP A 142 -13.30 4.09 -2.23
N ARG A 143 -12.01 4.01 -1.86
CA ARG A 143 -11.02 3.18 -2.57
C ARG A 143 -11.35 1.69 -2.51
N GLN A 144 -11.82 1.19 -1.36
CA GLN A 144 -12.21 -0.21 -1.23
C GLN A 144 -13.48 -0.56 -2.01
N VAL A 145 -14.47 0.33 -2.02
CA VAL A 145 -15.68 0.18 -2.84
C VAL A 145 -15.33 0.16 -4.33
N ASP A 146 -14.46 1.07 -4.78
CA ASP A 146 -13.99 1.09 -6.18
C ASP A 146 -13.27 -0.22 -6.56
N CYS A 147 -12.42 -0.74 -5.67
CA CYS A 147 -11.78 -2.04 -5.87
C CYS A 147 -12.81 -3.18 -6.03
N HIS A 148 -13.83 -3.23 -5.17
CA HIS A 148 -14.88 -4.24 -5.24
C HIS A 148 -15.67 -4.17 -6.56
N ILE A 149 -16.12 -2.96 -6.95
CA ILE A 149 -16.89 -2.73 -8.18
C ILE A 149 -16.07 -3.13 -9.41
N ASN A 150 -14.83 -2.66 -9.50
CA ASN A 150 -13.95 -2.94 -10.63
C ASN A 150 -13.59 -4.43 -10.70
N ASN A 151 -13.30 -5.07 -9.56
CA ASN A 151 -12.99 -6.49 -9.55
C ASN A 151 -14.20 -7.35 -9.96
N LEU A 152 -15.42 -7.02 -9.49
CA LEU A 152 -16.64 -7.73 -9.90
C LEU A 152 -16.89 -7.59 -11.40
N TYR A 153 -16.83 -6.35 -11.92
CA TYR A 153 -16.97 -6.09 -13.35
C TYR A 153 -15.92 -6.84 -14.18
N ASN A 154 -14.64 -6.72 -13.83
CA ASN A 154 -13.55 -7.34 -14.57
C ASN A 154 -13.63 -8.87 -14.53
N THR A 155 -14.03 -9.46 -13.40
CA THR A 155 -14.21 -10.91 -13.29
C THR A 155 -15.30 -11.40 -14.24
N CYS A 156 -16.46 -10.73 -14.29
CA CYS A 156 -17.50 -11.06 -15.27
C CYS A 156 -17.02 -10.87 -16.70
N PHE A 157 -16.39 -9.73 -16.98
CA PHE A 157 -15.92 -9.36 -18.31
C PHE A 157 -14.94 -10.40 -18.87
N TRP A 158 -13.90 -10.73 -18.10
CA TRP A 158 -12.91 -11.72 -18.54
C TRP A 158 -13.45 -13.14 -18.55
N SER A 159 -14.46 -13.47 -17.73
CA SER A 159 -15.15 -14.76 -17.86
C SER A 159 -15.92 -14.86 -19.19
N LEU A 160 -16.60 -13.79 -19.61
CA LEU A 160 -17.28 -13.72 -20.91
C LEU A 160 -16.28 -13.84 -22.08
N VAL A 161 -15.16 -13.13 -22.00
CA VAL A 161 -14.14 -13.15 -23.05
C VAL A 161 -13.40 -14.48 -23.10
N SER A 162 -12.90 -14.98 -21.98
CA SER A 162 -12.02 -16.16 -21.96
C SER A 162 -12.75 -17.50 -21.95
N ILE A 163 -13.93 -17.60 -21.33
CA ILE A 163 -14.68 -18.86 -21.23
C ILE A 163 -15.74 -18.96 -22.33
N LYS A 164 -16.45 -17.87 -22.62
CA LYS A 164 -17.49 -17.84 -23.67
C LYS A 164 -16.98 -17.39 -25.04
N ASN A 165 -15.68 -17.08 -25.17
CA ASN A 165 -15.05 -16.61 -26.41
C ASN A 165 -15.79 -15.41 -27.04
N MET A 166 -16.41 -14.55 -26.21
CA MET A 166 -17.04 -13.33 -26.68
C MET A 166 -15.98 -12.29 -27.04
N SER A 167 -16.28 -11.43 -28.01
CA SER A 167 -15.45 -10.25 -28.25
C SER A 167 -15.54 -9.28 -27.07
N GLU A 168 -14.51 -8.44 -26.89
CA GLU A 168 -14.49 -7.41 -25.84
C GLU A 168 -15.70 -6.45 -25.96
N ARG A 169 -16.14 -6.17 -27.19
CA ARG A 169 -17.30 -5.32 -27.46
C ARG A 169 -18.60 -5.99 -27.01
N GLU A 170 -18.81 -7.25 -27.35
CA GLU A 170 -19.99 -8.01 -26.93
C GLU A 170 -20.05 -8.18 -25.41
N ALA A 171 -18.90 -8.47 -24.77
CA ALA A 171 -18.82 -8.55 -23.32
C ALA A 171 -19.17 -7.22 -22.65
N THR A 172 -18.68 -6.09 -23.20
CA THR A 172 -19.02 -4.75 -22.71
C THR A 172 -20.51 -4.46 -22.86
N ASP A 173 -21.08 -4.73 -24.04
CA ASP A 173 -22.49 -4.49 -24.32
C ASP A 173 -23.40 -5.37 -23.44
N LYS A 174 -23.00 -6.61 -23.15
CA LYS A 174 -23.74 -7.51 -22.25
C LYS A 174 -23.69 -7.06 -20.79
N LEU A 175 -22.57 -6.50 -20.34
CA LEU A 175 -22.43 -6.00 -18.96
C LEU A 175 -23.00 -4.60 -18.78
N LYS A 176 -23.31 -3.89 -19.87
CA LYS A 176 -23.89 -2.56 -19.84
C LYS A 176 -25.23 -2.59 -19.10
N PHE A 177 -25.46 -1.59 -18.25
CA PHE A 177 -26.68 -1.44 -17.42
C PHE A 177 -26.96 -2.55 -16.39
N THR A 178 -26.09 -3.55 -16.26
CA THR A 178 -26.24 -4.59 -15.21
C THR A 178 -25.89 -4.04 -13.83
N VAL A 179 -26.59 -4.50 -12.80
CA VAL A 179 -26.25 -4.19 -11.40
C VAL A 179 -25.32 -5.26 -10.79
N SER A 180 -24.91 -5.10 -9.54
CA SER A 180 -24.01 -6.05 -8.87
C SER A 180 -24.64 -7.42 -8.64
N SER A 181 -25.95 -7.51 -8.42
CA SER A 181 -26.65 -8.80 -8.29
C SER A 181 -26.59 -9.61 -9.59
N ASP A 182 -26.88 -8.97 -10.72
CA ASP A 182 -26.89 -9.61 -12.04
C ASP A 182 -25.51 -10.17 -12.38
N LYS A 183 -24.44 -9.43 -12.05
CA LYS A 183 -23.06 -9.86 -12.24
C LYS A 183 -22.72 -11.09 -11.40
N ASN A 184 -23.14 -11.12 -10.14
CA ASN A 184 -22.93 -12.28 -9.26
C ASN A 184 -23.72 -13.50 -9.74
N GLU A 185 -24.97 -13.32 -10.14
CA GLU A 185 -25.81 -14.39 -10.70
C GLU A 185 -25.21 -14.93 -12.00
N MET A 186 -24.72 -14.05 -12.88
CA MET A 186 -24.05 -14.45 -14.11
C MET A 186 -22.78 -15.26 -13.83
N LEU A 187 -21.93 -14.83 -12.89
CA LEU A 187 -20.75 -15.59 -12.46
C LEU A 187 -21.10 -16.98 -11.96
N PHE A 188 -22.15 -17.09 -11.16
CA PHE A 188 -22.56 -18.37 -10.57
C PHE A 188 -23.23 -19.29 -11.61
N SER A 189 -24.25 -18.80 -12.30
CA SER A 189 -25.09 -19.60 -13.20
C SER A 189 -24.41 -19.92 -14.53
N GLU A 190 -23.68 -18.97 -15.13
CA GLU A 190 -23.06 -19.19 -16.44
C GLU A 190 -21.65 -19.78 -16.36
N PHE A 191 -20.92 -19.56 -15.25
CA PHE A 191 -19.52 -19.95 -15.13
C PHE A 191 -19.20 -20.82 -13.91
N GLY A 192 -20.17 -21.06 -13.01
CA GLY A 192 -19.92 -21.82 -11.78
C GLY A 192 -18.98 -21.12 -10.79
N ILE A 193 -18.75 -19.81 -10.95
CA ILE A 193 -17.82 -19.03 -10.14
C ILE A 193 -18.59 -18.37 -9.00
N ASN A 194 -18.30 -18.76 -7.77
CA ASN A 194 -18.77 -18.02 -6.60
C ASN A 194 -17.84 -16.84 -6.33
N TYR A 195 -18.31 -15.61 -6.55
CA TYR A 195 -17.51 -14.41 -6.32
C TYR A 195 -16.97 -14.33 -4.89
N ASN A 196 -17.75 -14.75 -3.89
CA ASN A 196 -17.36 -14.68 -2.48
C ASN A 196 -16.21 -15.64 -2.13
N SER A 197 -15.99 -16.70 -2.92
CA SER A 197 -14.84 -17.61 -2.73
C SER A 197 -13.56 -17.13 -3.43
N ILE A 198 -13.62 -16.05 -4.23
CA ILE A 198 -12.41 -15.45 -4.82
C ILE A 198 -11.52 -14.88 -3.70
N SER A 199 -10.20 -14.91 -3.93
CA SER A 199 -9.19 -14.36 -3.02
C SER A 199 -9.59 -12.99 -2.47
N ALA A 200 -9.49 -12.82 -1.15
CA ALA A 200 -9.79 -11.56 -0.47
C ALA A 200 -8.93 -10.41 -1.01
N GLN A 201 -7.68 -10.69 -1.40
CA GLN A 201 -6.77 -9.72 -2.02
C GLN A 201 -7.38 -9.07 -3.27
N PHE A 202 -8.10 -9.83 -4.10
CA PHE A 202 -8.70 -9.30 -5.33
C PHE A 202 -10.01 -8.56 -5.06
N ARG A 203 -10.77 -9.00 -4.05
CA ARG A 203 -12.07 -8.41 -3.72
C ARG A 203 -11.98 -7.14 -2.88
N LYS A 204 -10.99 -7.07 -2.00
CA LYS A 204 -10.89 -6.06 -0.94
C LYS A 204 -9.63 -5.21 -1.03
N GLY A 205 -8.77 -5.46 -2.03
CA GLY A 205 -7.44 -4.84 -2.11
C GLY A 205 -6.50 -5.36 -1.03
N THR A 206 -5.37 -4.68 -0.85
CA THR A 206 -4.37 -5.00 0.18
C THR A 206 -4.22 -3.82 1.12
N LEU A 207 -4.41 -4.01 2.42
CA LEU A 207 -4.07 -2.97 3.39
C LEU A 207 -2.71 -3.26 4.01
N LEU A 208 -1.84 -2.24 4.01
CA LEU A 208 -0.58 -2.22 4.72
C LEU A 208 -0.67 -1.18 5.84
N TYR A 209 -0.35 -1.56 7.07
CA TYR A 209 -0.36 -0.61 8.17
C TYR A 209 0.73 -0.92 9.18
N ARG A 210 1.16 0.09 9.91
CA ARG A 210 2.13 -0.11 10.98
C ARG A 210 1.43 -0.70 12.20
N PRO A 211 2.02 -1.71 12.86
CA PRO A 211 1.48 -2.20 14.12
C PRO A 211 1.54 -1.09 15.16
N ARG A 212 0.61 -1.16 16.13
CA ARG A 212 0.64 -0.29 17.31
C ARG A 212 2.06 -0.26 17.89
N PRO A 213 2.66 0.91 18.12
CA PRO A 213 3.91 1.02 18.84
C PRO A 213 3.73 0.26 20.16
N ARG A 214 4.43 -0.87 20.33
CA ARG A 214 4.46 -1.50 21.65
C ARG A 214 5.17 -0.49 22.54
N ASP A 215 4.55 -0.12 23.65
CA ASP A 215 5.24 0.63 24.70
C ASP A 215 6.59 -0.05 24.93
N ARG A 216 7.68 0.71 24.83
CA ARG A 216 9.01 0.23 25.20
C ARG A 216 8.93 -0.14 26.67
N LYS A 217 8.68 -1.41 26.97
CA LYS A 217 8.87 -1.95 28.30
C LYS A 217 10.29 -1.61 28.72
N SER A 218 10.43 -1.00 29.89
CA SER A 218 11.74 -0.58 30.39
C SER A 218 12.68 -1.79 30.47
N ARG A 219 13.99 -1.56 30.42
CA ARG A 219 14.99 -2.63 30.59
C ARG A 219 14.73 -3.46 31.85
N LYS A 220 14.15 -2.86 32.90
CA LYS A 220 13.72 -3.53 34.14
C LYS A 220 12.54 -4.48 33.92
N GLU A 221 11.52 -4.08 33.17
CA GLU A 221 10.37 -4.94 32.85
C GLU A 221 10.75 -6.12 31.95
N TYR A 222 11.71 -5.91 31.04
CA TYR A 222 12.24 -6.99 30.19
C TYR A 222 13.03 -8.02 31.01
N ILE A 223 13.79 -7.58 32.02
CA ILE A 223 14.53 -8.46 32.95
C ILE A 223 13.56 -9.21 33.87
N LEU A 224 12.49 -8.55 34.35
CA LEU A 224 11.46 -9.16 35.18
C LEU A 224 10.64 -10.23 34.42
N MET A 225 10.33 -9.96 33.14
CA MET A 225 9.69 -10.97 32.30
C MET A 225 10.62 -12.13 31.94
N LYS A 226 11.92 -11.89 31.80
CA LYS A 226 12.89 -12.96 31.49
C LYS A 226 13.15 -13.85 32.71
N SER A 227 13.20 -13.28 33.91
CA SER A 227 13.27 -14.05 35.17
C SER A 227 12.03 -14.91 35.38
N ASN A 228 10.83 -14.37 35.14
CA ASN A 228 9.57 -15.15 35.22
C ASN A 228 9.42 -16.22 34.12
N LYS A 229 10.16 -16.11 33.00
CA LYS A 229 10.16 -17.12 31.92
C LYS A 229 11.20 -18.22 32.14
N ILE A 230 12.30 -17.92 32.85
CA ILE A 230 13.39 -18.86 33.14
C ILE A 230 12.95 -19.95 34.15
N GLU A 231 11.95 -19.69 34.99
CA GLU A 231 11.38 -20.73 35.87
C GLU A 231 10.48 -21.76 35.15
N LYS A 232 10.11 -21.55 33.88
CA LYS A 232 9.12 -22.39 33.18
C LYS A 232 9.58 -23.11 31.91
N SER A 233 10.85 -23.00 31.51
CA SER A 233 11.35 -23.79 30.38
C SER A 233 12.87 -23.95 30.41
N SER A 234 13.34 -24.94 31.15
CA SER A 234 14.64 -25.55 30.90
C SER A 234 14.49 -26.55 29.76
N GLU A 235 14.94 -26.19 28.55
CA GLU A 235 15.75 -27.03 27.65
C GLU A 235 15.84 -26.45 26.22
N VAL A 236 17.00 -26.71 25.60
CA VAL A 236 17.35 -26.65 24.17
C VAL A 236 17.93 -25.33 23.60
N SER A 237 19.26 -25.32 23.68
CA SER A 237 20.27 -25.17 22.61
C SER A 237 20.57 -23.81 21.92
N LYS A 238 21.88 -23.70 21.65
CA LYS A 238 22.64 -22.56 21.14
C LYS A 238 22.35 -22.34 19.66
N LEU A 239 22.04 -21.10 19.29
CA LEU A 239 22.16 -20.59 17.92
C LEU A 239 22.89 -19.25 17.94
N ASP A 240 23.79 -19.09 16.98
CA ASP A 240 24.88 -18.13 16.94
C ASP A 240 24.45 -16.66 16.98
N LYS A 241 25.13 -15.90 17.84
CA LYS A 241 24.92 -14.45 18.07
C LYS A 241 25.42 -13.54 16.95
N LYS A 242 25.99 -14.08 15.86
CA LYS A 242 26.61 -13.28 14.79
C LYS A 242 25.69 -12.87 13.65
N SER A 243 24.56 -13.55 13.45
CA SER A 243 23.61 -13.23 12.35
C SER A 243 22.53 -12.22 12.71
N ALA A 244 22.43 -11.82 13.98
CA ALA A 244 21.39 -10.90 14.46
C ALA A 244 21.78 -9.41 14.32
N ASP A 245 23.08 -9.10 14.33
CA ASP A 245 23.56 -7.70 14.31
C ASP A 245 23.65 -7.11 12.89
N GLU A 246 23.77 -7.93 11.84
CA GLU A 246 23.79 -7.43 10.44
C GLU A 246 22.41 -7.06 9.88
N PHE A 247 21.31 -7.52 10.50
CA PHE A 247 19.94 -7.17 10.09
C PHE A 247 19.38 -5.89 10.73
N LEU A 248 20.17 -5.20 11.57
CA LEU A 248 19.71 -4.06 12.37
C LEU A 248 19.83 -2.69 11.69
N HIS A 249 20.41 -2.60 10.48
CA HIS A 249 20.76 -1.33 9.85
C HIS A 249 19.79 -0.77 8.78
N LEU A 250 18.54 -1.23 8.71
CA LEU A 250 17.58 -0.75 7.69
C LEU A 250 16.15 -0.47 8.18
N ASN A 251 15.90 -0.49 9.49
CA ASN A 251 14.56 -0.24 10.00
C ASN A 251 14.34 1.25 10.29
N PRO A 252 13.28 1.88 9.73
CA PRO A 252 12.95 3.27 10.06
C PRO A 252 12.68 3.43 11.56
N THR A 253 13.21 4.51 12.10
CA THR A 253 13.04 4.88 13.51
C THR A 253 12.00 5.99 13.65
N TRP A 254 11.04 5.81 14.54
CA TRP A 254 10.00 6.80 14.83
C TRP A 254 10.37 7.62 16.06
N ASN A 255 10.21 8.96 16.02
CA ASN A 255 10.45 9.83 17.16
C ASN A 255 9.15 10.54 17.55
N GLU A 256 8.58 10.13 18.68
CA GLU A 256 7.46 10.82 19.32
C GLU A 256 7.91 11.22 20.73
N ASN A 257 7.88 12.53 21.02
CA ASN A 257 8.26 13.11 22.31
C ASN A 257 9.65 12.68 22.85
N GLY A 258 10.64 12.49 21.97
CA GLY A 258 12.01 12.12 22.36
C GLY A 258 12.27 10.61 22.48
N ASN A 259 11.27 9.76 22.25
CA ASN A 259 11.43 8.31 22.31
C ASN A 259 11.55 7.70 20.90
N VAL A 260 12.72 7.14 20.60
CA VAL A 260 13.03 6.48 19.33
C VAL A 260 12.54 5.03 19.33
N THR A 261 11.56 4.68 18.50
CA THR A 261 11.02 3.31 18.38
C THR A 261 11.43 2.68 17.05
N VAL A 262 12.02 1.47 17.10
CA VAL A 262 12.36 0.69 15.90
C VAL A 262 11.11 0.00 15.39
N ILE A 263 10.72 0.31 14.15
CA ILE A 263 9.54 -0.30 13.53
C ILE A 263 9.90 -1.70 13.06
N LYS A 264 9.39 -2.73 13.75
CA LYS A 264 9.79 -4.14 13.54
C LYS A 264 9.10 -4.84 12.37
N SER A 265 7.98 -4.31 11.84
CA SER A 265 7.24 -4.94 10.74
C SER A 265 6.14 -4.02 10.21
N ILE A 266 5.80 -4.15 8.92
CA ILE A 266 4.53 -3.64 8.36
C ILE A 266 3.56 -4.83 8.35
N LEU A 267 2.33 -4.63 8.83
CA LEU A 267 1.29 -5.65 8.78
C LEU A 267 0.55 -5.56 7.46
N LYS A 268 0.22 -6.71 6.88
CA LYS A 268 -0.56 -6.85 5.66
C LYS A 268 -1.88 -7.55 5.97
N CYS A 269 -3.02 -6.97 5.62
CA CYS A 269 -4.32 -7.61 5.71
C CYS A 269 -5.19 -7.37 4.48
N TYR A 270 -6.29 -8.12 4.40
CA TYR A 270 -7.27 -8.09 3.30
C TYR A 270 -8.68 -7.92 3.88
N ASP A 271 -8.78 -7.14 4.96
CA ASP A 271 -10.00 -6.97 5.73
C ASP A 271 -10.91 -5.88 5.15
N ASP A 272 -12.17 -5.88 5.58
CA ASP A 272 -13.07 -4.77 5.29
C ASP A 272 -12.69 -3.56 6.16
N ILE A 273 -12.43 -2.42 5.52
CA ILE A 273 -12.12 -1.15 6.17
C ILE A 273 -13.24 -0.13 6.04
N ILE A 274 -14.35 -0.51 5.38
CA ILE A 274 -15.54 0.34 5.24
C ILE A 274 -16.28 0.40 6.59
N GLN A 275 -16.44 -0.75 7.25
CA GLN A 275 -17.09 -0.82 8.56
C GLN A 275 -16.18 -0.40 9.72
N ASP A 276 -16.80 -0.05 10.85
CA ASP A 276 -16.09 0.40 12.05
C ASP A 276 -15.23 -0.70 12.70
N ALA A 277 -15.46 -1.98 12.40
CA ALA A 277 -14.77 -3.09 13.06
C ALA A 277 -13.24 -3.01 12.95
N PHE A 278 -12.72 -2.67 11.77
CA PHE A 278 -11.28 -2.49 11.57
C PHE A 278 -10.76 -1.29 12.36
N TRP A 279 -11.47 -0.16 12.31
CA TRP A 279 -11.06 1.10 12.93
C TRP A 279 -11.12 1.04 14.45
N ASN A 280 -12.13 0.40 15.03
CA ASN A 280 -12.24 0.19 16.48
C ASN A 280 -11.07 -0.63 17.03
N ASN A 281 -10.60 -1.62 16.27
CA ASN A 281 -9.43 -2.42 16.64
C ASN A 281 -8.10 -1.69 16.40
N ASN A 282 -8.10 -0.65 15.56
CA ASN A 282 -6.89 0.05 15.11
C ASN A 282 -6.97 1.58 15.27
N GLU A 283 -7.66 2.09 16.29
CA GLU A 283 -7.83 3.54 16.50
C GLU A 283 -6.52 4.33 16.56
N TYR A 284 -5.42 3.67 16.94
CA TYR A 284 -4.09 4.27 16.99
C TYR A 284 -3.59 4.73 15.62
N LEU A 285 -4.12 4.22 14.51
CA LEU A 285 -3.77 4.64 13.15
C LEU A 285 -4.26 6.06 12.85
N LEU A 286 -5.28 6.55 13.56
CA LEU A 286 -5.86 7.88 13.40
C LEU A 286 -5.26 8.90 14.40
N LYS A 287 -4.34 8.48 15.29
CA LYS A 287 -3.80 9.29 16.39
C LYS A 287 -2.41 9.92 16.11
#